data_AF-J0VZX4-F1
#
_entry.id   AF-J0VZX4-F1
#
_cell.length_a   1.000
_cell.length_b   1.000
_cell.length_c   1.000
_cell.angle_alpha   90.00
_cell.angle_beta   90.00
_cell.angle_gamma   90.00
#
_symmetry.space_group_name_H-M   'P 1'
#
loop_
_entity.id
_entity.type
_entity.pdbx_description
1 polymer ?
#
loop_
_entity_poly.entity_id
_entity_poly.type
_entity_poly.pdbx_seq_one_letter_code
_entity_poly.pdbx_strand_id
1 'polypeptide(L)'
;MTSTYDNYALDLKSDPDFFALLTGSYMRIVGRHLVQDGQGPDWLYNHAPFVVLAHNTDPDPRFIYANRTAQNCFEYSWEEFITLPSRLSAEQPDRAERQRLLDSVTRDGFVDNGRGLRIAKSGRRFWIEKVTVWQLIDETGKRLGQAATFPSWRDA
;
A
#
# COMPACT_ATOMS: atom_id res chain seq x y z
N MET A 1 -16.91 -4.73 -15.13
CA MET A 1 -15.91 -5.81 -15.18
C MET A 1 -15.14 -5.73 -13.87
N THR A 2 -15.50 -6.57 -12.91
CA THR A 2 -14.80 -6.72 -11.63
C THR A 2 -13.33 -7.06 -11.92
N SER A 3 -12.42 -6.35 -11.28
CA SER A 3 -11.01 -6.65 -11.29
C SER A 3 -10.81 -8.06 -10.72
N THR A 4 -9.85 -8.84 -11.24
CA THR A 4 -9.47 -10.13 -10.65
C THR A 4 -9.18 -10.00 -9.15
N TYR A 5 -8.74 -8.81 -8.72
CA TYR A 5 -8.40 -8.47 -7.34
C TYR A 5 -9.57 -7.95 -6.49
N ASP A 6 -10.80 -7.89 -7.02
CA ASP A 6 -12.01 -7.56 -6.23
C ASP A 6 -12.55 -8.79 -5.47
N ASN A 7 -11.98 -9.98 -5.71
CA ASN A 7 -12.33 -11.20 -5.02
C ASN A 7 -11.52 -11.35 -3.73
N TYR A 8 -12.16 -11.08 -2.59
CA TYR A 8 -11.66 -11.28 -1.22
C TYR A 8 -11.18 -12.71 -0.89
N ALA A 9 -11.35 -13.65 -1.81
CA ALA A 9 -10.95 -15.06 -1.69
C ALA A 9 -9.51 -15.34 -2.17
N LEU A 10 -8.84 -14.39 -2.83
CA LEU A 10 -7.46 -14.57 -3.27
C LEU A 10 -6.50 -14.20 -2.13
N ASP A 11 -5.73 -15.18 -1.65
CA ASP A 11 -4.67 -14.91 -0.69
C ASP A 11 -3.51 -14.19 -1.38
N LEU A 12 -3.60 -12.85 -1.44
CA LEU A 12 -2.60 -12.01 -2.09
C LEU A 12 -1.24 -11.98 -1.36
N LYS A 13 -1.10 -12.61 -0.18
CA LYS A 13 0.14 -12.61 0.60
C LYS A 13 1.32 -13.11 -0.23
N SER A 14 1.12 -14.21 -0.93
CA SER A 14 2.16 -14.92 -1.69
C SER A 14 1.83 -15.05 -3.18
N ASP A 15 0.84 -14.30 -3.67
CA ASP A 15 0.35 -14.40 -5.04
C ASP A 15 1.37 -13.86 -6.06
N PRO A 16 1.87 -14.69 -7.00
CA PRO A 16 2.88 -14.25 -7.98
C PRO A 16 2.38 -13.16 -8.93
N ASP A 17 1.10 -13.20 -9.32
CA ASP A 17 0.53 -12.24 -10.26
C ASP A 17 0.37 -10.86 -9.63
N PHE A 18 -0.12 -10.80 -8.39
CA PHE A 18 -0.18 -9.57 -7.61
C PHE A 18 1.21 -9.02 -7.31
N PHE A 19 2.17 -9.88 -6.99
CA PHE A 19 3.56 -9.48 -6.82
C PHE A 19 4.15 -8.86 -8.10
N ALA A 20 3.90 -9.47 -9.26
CA ALA A 20 4.32 -8.94 -10.55
C ALA A 20 3.62 -7.60 -10.87
N LEU A 21 2.33 -7.47 -10.56
CA LEU A 21 1.59 -6.21 -10.68
C LEU A 21 2.20 -5.12 -9.79
N LEU A 22 2.44 -5.42 -8.52
CA LEU A 22 2.97 -4.48 -7.53
C LEU A 22 4.37 -4.00 -7.90
N THR A 23 5.30 -4.94 -8.15
CA THR A 23 6.70 -4.63 -8.46
C THR A 23 6.85 -4.04 -9.86
N GLY A 24 6.11 -4.56 -10.84
CA GLY A 24 6.10 -4.06 -12.21
C GLY A 24 5.52 -2.66 -12.32
N SER A 25 4.40 -2.36 -11.64
CA SER A 25 3.85 -1.00 -11.62
C SER A 25 4.77 0.00 -10.93
N TYR A 26 5.42 -0.40 -9.84
CA TYR A 26 6.41 0.43 -9.16
C TYR A 26 7.58 0.76 -10.09
N MET A 27 8.13 -0.24 -10.81
CA MET A 27 9.20 -0.01 -11.78
C MET A 27 8.76 0.92 -12.92
N ARG A 28 7.57 0.71 -13.49
CA ARG A 28 7.07 1.51 -14.63
C ARG A 28 6.78 2.97 -14.26
N ILE A 29 6.23 3.22 -13.07
CA ILE A 29 5.79 4.56 -12.66
C ILE A 29 6.90 5.30 -11.90
N VAL A 30 7.54 4.63 -10.95
CA VAL A 30 8.53 5.24 -10.05
C VAL A 30 9.94 5.15 -10.63
N GLY A 31 10.19 4.23 -11.57
CA GLY A 31 11.50 4.06 -12.23
C GLY A 31 12.56 3.40 -11.35
N ARG A 32 12.16 2.72 -10.27
CA ARG A 32 13.05 2.05 -9.31
C ARG A 32 12.58 0.62 -9.07
N HIS A 33 13.49 -0.26 -8.66
CA HIS A 33 13.13 -1.59 -8.20
C HIS A 33 12.57 -1.52 -6.78
N LEU A 34 11.40 -2.13 -6.54
CA LEU A 34 10.81 -2.24 -5.20
C LEU A 34 11.53 -3.30 -4.35
N VAL A 35 12.01 -4.35 -5.00
CA VAL A 35 12.70 -5.51 -4.41
C VAL A 35 13.93 -5.85 -5.23
N GLN A 36 14.89 -6.55 -4.62
CA GLN A 36 16.10 -7.03 -5.30
C GLN A 36 15.84 -8.29 -6.11
N ASP A 37 16.73 -8.59 -7.06
CA ASP A 37 16.67 -9.82 -7.84
C ASP A 37 16.69 -11.06 -6.91
N GLY A 38 15.83 -12.03 -7.21
CA GLY A 38 15.66 -13.25 -6.40
C GLY A 38 14.74 -13.11 -5.19
N GLN A 39 14.29 -11.90 -4.84
CA GLN A 39 13.26 -11.71 -3.81
C GLN A 39 11.87 -11.89 -4.42
N GLY A 40 11.13 -12.89 -3.94
CA GLY A 40 9.79 -13.23 -4.42
C GLY A 40 8.65 -12.74 -3.51
N PRO A 41 7.40 -13.11 -3.83
CA PRO A 41 6.21 -12.73 -3.06
C PRO A 41 6.30 -13.12 -1.57
N ASP A 42 6.78 -14.33 -1.27
CA ASP A 42 6.95 -14.82 0.10
C ASP A 42 7.92 -13.95 0.91
N TRP A 43 9.01 -13.52 0.28
CA TRP A 43 9.99 -12.63 0.92
C TRP A 43 9.38 -11.25 1.17
N LEU A 44 8.70 -10.69 0.18
CA LEU A 44 8.08 -9.37 0.30
C LEU A 44 7.05 -9.34 1.43
N TYR A 45 6.28 -10.41 1.57
CA TYR A 45 5.27 -10.52 2.61
C TYR A 45 5.86 -10.77 4.00
N ASN A 46 6.75 -11.75 4.15
CA ASN A 46 7.22 -12.20 5.48
C ASN A 46 8.45 -11.47 5.99
N HIS A 47 9.32 -10.97 5.10
CA HIS A 47 10.70 -10.61 5.46
C HIS A 47 11.12 -9.20 5.05
N ALA A 48 10.38 -8.52 4.16
CA ALA A 48 10.73 -7.17 3.76
C ALA A 48 10.79 -6.21 4.97
N PRO A 49 11.92 -5.54 5.22
CA PRO A 49 12.12 -4.69 6.40
C PRO A 49 11.44 -3.32 6.29
N PHE A 50 10.53 -3.15 5.33
CA PHE A 50 9.80 -1.93 5.06
C PHE A 50 8.32 -2.25 4.85
N VAL A 51 7.48 -1.24 5.03
CA VAL A 51 6.03 -1.37 4.90
C VAL A 51 5.65 -1.40 3.43
N VAL A 52 4.76 -2.32 3.04
CA VAL A 52 4.06 -2.31 1.76
C VAL A 52 2.57 -2.49 1.98
N LEU A 53 1.79 -1.59 1.40
CA LEU A 53 0.33 -1.56 1.45
C LEU A 53 -0.25 -1.42 0.04
N ALA A 54 -1.42 -1.98 -0.21
CA ALA A 54 -2.20 -1.68 -1.41
C ALA A 54 -3.70 -1.63 -1.12
N HIS A 55 -4.43 -0.81 -1.87
CA HIS A 55 -5.89 -0.75 -1.84
C HIS A 55 -6.49 -0.79 -3.24
N ASN A 56 -7.75 -1.24 -3.32
CA ASN A 56 -8.51 -1.35 -4.57
C ASN A 56 -8.96 0.02 -5.12
N THR A 57 -9.77 -0.01 -6.18
CA THR A 57 -10.32 1.18 -6.85
C THR A 57 -11.76 1.53 -6.45
N ASP A 58 -12.29 0.93 -5.38
CA ASP A 58 -13.66 1.19 -4.94
C ASP A 58 -13.87 2.66 -4.56
N PRO A 59 -15.11 3.18 -4.60
CA PRO A 59 -15.40 4.55 -4.17
C PRO A 59 -15.00 4.87 -2.72
N ASP A 60 -15.03 3.87 -1.82
CA ASP A 60 -14.41 3.92 -0.49
C ASP A 60 -13.30 2.84 -0.46
N PRO A 61 -12.08 3.14 -0.94
CA PRO A 61 -11.05 2.13 -1.18
C PRO A 61 -10.73 1.34 0.08
N ARG A 62 -10.61 0.02 -0.07
CA ARG A 62 -10.21 -0.88 1.02
C ARG A 62 -8.83 -1.44 0.76
N PHE A 63 -8.05 -1.60 1.84
CA PHE A 63 -6.79 -2.31 1.70
C PHE A 63 -7.05 -3.73 1.21
N ILE A 64 -6.23 -4.20 0.29
CA ILE A 64 -6.25 -5.57 -0.25
C ILE A 64 -4.94 -6.31 0.05
N TYR A 65 -3.90 -5.58 0.47
CA TYR A 65 -2.61 -6.14 0.81
C TYR A 65 -1.93 -5.32 1.90
N ALA A 66 -1.33 -6.02 2.86
CA ALA A 66 -0.44 -5.46 3.87
C ALA A 66 0.62 -6.52 4.25
N ASN A 67 1.90 -6.26 3.97
CA ASN A 67 2.96 -7.19 4.38
C ASN A 67 3.10 -7.27 5.91
N ARG A 68 3.88 -8.23 6.43
CA ARG A 68 4.01 -8.41 7.89
C ARG A 68 4.56 -7.17 8.60
N THR A 69 5.47 -6.44 7.97
CA THR A 69 5.98 -5.17 8.52
C THR A 69 4.87 -4.12 8.62
N ALA A 70 3.99 -4.03 7.63
CA ALA A 70 2.79 -3.17 7.69
C ALA A 70 1.85 -3.58 8.82
N GLN A 71 1.57 -4.88 8.94
CA GLN A 71 0.69 -5.43 9.97
C GLN A 71 1.23 -5.14 11.38
N ASN A 72 2.54 -5.29 11.60
CA ASN A 72 3.18 -4.94 12.87
C ASN A 72 3.16 -3.42 13.14
N CYS A 73 3.38 -2.61 12.10
CA CYS A 73 3.37 -1.15 12.21
C CYS A 73 2.00 -0.61 12.65
N PHE A 74 0.92 -1.07 12.02
CA PHE A 74 -0.45 -0.62 12.26
C PHE A 74 -1.23 -1.51 13.24
N GLU A 75 -0.66 -2.62 13.69
CA GLU A 75 -1.20 -3.54 14.71
C GLU A 75 -2.54 -4.22 14.33
N TYR A 76 -2.72 -4.51 13.04
CA TYR A 76 -3.85 -5.29 12.53
C TYR A 76 -3.38 -6.66 12.06
N SER A 77 -4.19 -7.70 12.27
CA SER A 77 -3.99 -8.98 11.57
C SER A 77 -4.24 -8.81 10.07
N TRP A 78 -3.82 -9.77 9.25
CA TRP A 78 -4.11 -9.76 7.81
C TRP A 78 -5.61 -9.61 7.53
N GLU A 79 -6.43 -10.45 8.16
CA GLU A 79 -7.88 -10.51 7.97
C GLU A 79 -8.55 -9.18 8.35
N GLU A 80 -8.07 -8.53 9.41
CA GLU A 80 -8.54 -7.21 9.82
C GLU A 80 -8.10 -6.13 8.84
N PHE A 81 -6.84 -6.18 8.40
CA PHE A 81 -6.25 -5.15 7.55
C PHE A 81 -6.94 -5.10 6.19
N ILE A 82 -7.15 -6.24 5.53
CA ILE A 82 -7.71 -6.29 4.16
C ILE A 82 -9.21 -5.98 4.09
N THR A 83 -9.84 -5.69 5.23
CA THR A 83 -11.24 -5.21 5.28
C THR A 83 -11.32 -3.73 5.61
N LEU A 84 -10.21 -3.12 6.05
CA LEU A 84 -10.17 -1.75 6.55
C LEU A 84 -10.31 -0.74 5.39
N PRO A 85 -11.29 0.20 5.46
CA PRO A 85 -11.31 1.36 4.58
C PRO A 85 -10.00 2.14 4.71
N SER A 86 -9.34 2.37 3.60
CA SER A 86 -7.98 2.91 3.57
C SER A 86 -7.87 4.30 4.20
N ARG A 87 -8.96 5.07 4.21
CA ARG A 87 -9.07 6.37 4.89
C ARG A 87 -8.93 6.30 6.42
N LEU A 88 -9.12 5.13 7.04
CA LEU A 88 -9.02 4.96 8.49
C LEU A 88 -7.58 4.76 8.98
N SER A 89 -6.61 4.59 8.07
CA SER A 89 -5.18 4.56 8.42
C SER A 89 -4.62 5.93 8.84
N ALA A 90 -5.37 7.02 8.61
CA ALA A 90 -5.02 8.37 9.04
C ALA A 90 -6.10 8.96 9.96
N GLU A 91 -5.67 9.64 11.02
CA GLU A 91 -6.58 10.32 11.96
C GLU A 91 -7.10 11.65 11.35
N GLN A 92 -8.18 12.21 11.92
CA GLN A 92 -8.54 13.60 11.62
C GLN A 92 -7.57 14.53 12.38
N PRO A 93 -7.08 15.63 11.78
CA PRO A 93 -7.43 16.22 10.48
C PRO A 93 -6.65 15.68 9.27
N ASP A 94 -5.67 14.80 9.48
CA ASP A 94 -4.72 14.32 8.46
C ASP A 94 -5.37 13.52 7.31
N ARG A 95 -6.65 13.15 7.43
CA ARG A 95 -7.44 12.62 6.32
C ARG A 95 -7.47 13.56 5.10
N ALA A 96 -7.52 14.87 5.31
CA ALA A 96 -7.53 15.83 4.21
C ALA A 96 -6.16 15.92 3.50
N GLU A 97 -5.07 15.83 4.25
CA GLU A 97 -3.73 15.71 3.68
C GLU A 97 -3.54 14.39 2.92
N ARG A 98 -4.02 13.29 3.51
CA ARG A 98 -4.06 11.98 2.86
C ARG A 98 -4.84 12.04 1.54
N GLN A 99 -6.01 12.68 1.51
CA GLN A 99 -6.80 12.78 0.29
C GLN A 99 -6.07 13.56 -0.79
N ARG A 100 -5.47 14.71 -0.43
CA ARG A 100 -4.64 15.50 -1.36
C ARG A 100 -3.48 14.69 -1.94
N LEU A 101 -2.84 13.86 -1.10
CA LEU A 101 -1.79 12.94 -1.55
C LEU A 101 -2.33 11.96 -2.61
N LEU A 102 -3.46 11.31 -2.34
CA LEU A 102 -4.08 10.36 -3.29
C LEU A 102 -4.54 11.02 -4.59
N ASP A 103 -5.06 12.24 -4.51
CA ASP A 103 -5.49 13.00 -5.69
C ASP A 103 -4.28 13.33 -6.58
N SER A 104 -3.14 13.71 -5.99
CA SER A 104 -1.89 13.90 -6.73
C SER A 104 -1.40 12.61 -7.36
N VAL A 105 -1.40 11.48 -6.65
CA VAL A 105 -1.05 10.17 -7.23
C VAL A 105 -1.97 9.82 -8.40
N THR A 106 -3.26 10.15 -8.30
CA THR A 106 -4.24 9.88 -9.37
C THR A 106 -3.94 10.71 -10.63
N ARG A 107 -3.48 11.96 -10.47
CA ARG A 107 -3.12 12.83 -11.60
C ARG A 107 -1.73 12.52 -12.17
N ASP A 108 -0.75 12.33 -11.30
CA ASP A 108 0.67 12.36 -11.64
C ASP A 108 1.31 10.95 -11.66
N GLY A 109 0.54 9.91 -11.34
CA GLY A 109 0.96 8.50 -11.32
C GLY A 109 1.59 8.07 -10.00
N PHE A 110 2.46 8.90 -9.41
CA PHE A 110 3.02 8.68 -8.09
C PHE A 110 3.38 9.97 -7.37
N VAL A 111 3.62 9.84 -6.08
CA VAL A 111 4.24 10.84 -5.22
C VAL A 111 5.35 10.15 -4.44
N ASP A 112 6.44 10.88 -4.23
CA ASP A 112 7.58 10.40 -3.46
C ASP A 112 7.89 11.36 -2.31
N ASN A 113 8.62 10.85 -1.31
CA ASN A 113 9.07 11.61 -0.15
C ASN A 113 7.94 12.26 0.67
N GLY A 114 6.79 11.59 0.75
CA GLY A 114 5.68 11.99 1.61
C GLY A 114 6.00 11.81 3.10
N ARG A 115 5.29 12.57 3.95
CA ARG A 115 5.22 12.39 5.40
C ARG A 115 3.77 12.41 5.83
N GLY A 116 3.45 11.76 6.94
CA GLY A 116 2.14 11.90 7.55
C GLY A 116 2.07 11.28 8.94
N LEU A 117 1.11 11.73 9.74
CA LEU A 117 0.76 11.09 10.99
C LEU A 117 -0.25 9.96 10.72
N ARG A 118 -0.04 8.82 11.37
CA ARG A 118 -0.86 7.62 11.26
C ARG A 118 -1.23 7.11 12.64
N ILE A 119 -2.26 6.28 12.68
CA ILE A 119 -2.78 5.67 13.90
C ILE A 119 -2.86 4.15 13.73
N ALA A 120 -2.31 3.43 14.69
CA ALA A 120 -2.40 1.98 14.78
C ALA A 120 -3.71 1.55 15.45
N LYS A 121 -4.04 0.26 15.40
CA LYS A 121 -5.22 -0.32 16.03
C LYS A 121 -5.33 -0.01 17.53
N SER A 122 -4.21 0.00 18.27
CA SER A 122 -4.22 0.36 19.70
C SER A 122 -4.50 1.83 19.99
N GLY A 123 -4.55 2.68 18.96
CA GLY A 123 -4.54 4.13 19.10
C GLY A 123 -3.14 4.74 19.15
N ARG A 124 -2.07 3.94 19.08
CA ARG A 124 -0.69 4.45 18.98
C ARG A 124 -0.54 5.32 17.74
N ARG A 125 -0.09 6.56 17.94
CA ARG A 125 0.18 7.53 16.88
C ARG A 125 1.64 7.47 16.48
N PHE A 126 1.90 7.54 15.18
CA PHE A 126 3.26 7.48 14.67
C PHE A 126 3.41 8.28 13.36
N TRP A 127 4.58 8.86 13.17
CA TRP A 127 4.98 9.51 11.94
C TRP A 127 5.55 8.51 10.96
N ILE A 128 5.07 8.57 9.72
CA ILE A 128 5.69 7.92 8.56
C ILE A 128 6.40 8.99 7.73
N GLU A 129 7.57 8.64 7.19
CA GLU A 129 8.42 9.52 6.38
C GLU A 129 8.93 8.75 5.16
N LYS A 130 9.38 9.46 4.12
CA LYS A 130 9.83 8.87 2.86
C LYS A 130 8.78 7.95 2.22
N VAL A 131 7.52 8.36 2.30
CA VAL A 131 6.41 7.59 1.75
C VAL A 131 6.39 7.76 0.24
N THR A 132 6.46 6.66 -0.48
CA THR A 132 6.12 6.61 -1.90
C THR A 132 4.72 6.03 -2.05
N VAL A 133 3.84 6.71 -2.77
CA VAL A 133 2.51 6.19 -3.15
C VAL A 133 2.41 6.20 -4.66
N TRP A 134 2.00 5.09 -5.27
CA TRP A 134 1.92 4.95 -6.72
C TRP A 134 0.65 4.23 -7.16
N GLN A 135 0.27 4.39 -8.42
CA GLN A 135 -0.85 3.64 -9.01
C GLN A 135 -0.45 2.19 -9.29
N LEU A 136 -1.33 1.25 -8.97
CA LEU A 136 -1.20 -0.11 -9.48
C LEU A 136 -1.75 -0.14 -10.89
N ILE A 137 -0.86 -0.32 -11.87
CA ILE A 137 -1.20 -0.45 -13.28
C ILE A 137 -0.70 -1.78 -13.83
N ASP A 138 -1.54 -2.46 -14.60
CA ASP A 138 -1.13 -3.64 -15.35
C ASP A 138 -0.29 -3.26 -16.59
N GLU A 139 0.12 -4.25 -17.38
CA GLU A 139 0.91 -4.05 -18.61
C GLU A 139 0.18 -3.25 -19.69
N THR A 140 -1.16 -3.21 -19.64
CA THR A 140 -1.99 -2.44 -20.57
C THR A 140 -2.19 -1.00 -20.12
N GLY A 141 -1.68 -0.64 -18.93
CA GLY A 141 -1.88 0.67 -18.31
C GLY A 141 -3.22 0.82 -17.57
N LYS A 142 -3.99 -0.26 -17.42
CA LYS A 142 -5.25 -0.20 -16.66
C LYS A 142 -4.95 -0.06 -15.17
N ARG A 143 -5.61 0.92 -14.53
CA ARG A 143 -5.52 1.13 -13.08
C ARG A 143 -6.32 0.07 -12.32
N LEU A 144 -5.66 -0.59 -11.37
CA LEU A 144 -6.22 -1.64 -10.51
C LEU A 144 -6.19 -1.27 -9.02
N GLY A 145 -5.58 -0.14 -8.66
CA GLY A 145 -5.54 0.34 -7.29
C GLY A 145 -4.45 1.38 -7.08
N GLN A 146 -4.06 1.57 -5.82
CA GLN A 146 -2.86 2.31 -5.45
C GLN A 146 -2.12 1.52 -4.36
N ALA A 147 -0.81 1.69 -4.32
CA ALA A 147 0.04 1.11 -3.30
C ALA A 147 0.93 2.16 -2.65
N ALA A 148 1.41 1.85 -1.45
CA ALA A 148 2.26 2.71 -0.66
C ALA A 148 3.39 1.90 -0.03
N THR A 149 4.58 2.52 0.04
CA THR A 149 5.74 1.96 0.73
C THR A 149 6.44 3.05 1.56
N PHE A 150 6.99 2.65 2.70
CA PHE A 150 7.87 3.49 3.50
C PHE A 150 8.83 2.63 4.35
N PRO A 151 10.06 3.10 4.59
CA PRO A 151 11.10 2.28 5.22
C PRO A 151 10.98 2.18 6.74
N SER A 152 10.41 3.18 7.40
CA SER A 152 10.40 3.28 8.87
C SER A 152 9.33 4.23 9.38
N TRP A 153 9.02 4.11 10.67
CA TRP A 153 8.15 5.02 11.40
C TRP A 153 8.76 5.35 12.76
N ARG A 154 8.25 6.43 13.38
CA ARG A 154 8.60 6.82 14.75
C ARG A 154 7.35 7.20 15.50
N ASP A 155 7.28 6.86 16.79
CA ASP A 155 6.16 7.28 17.62
C ASP A 155 6.06 8.82 17.66
N ALA A 156 4.82 9.32 17.78
CA ALA A 156 4.50 10.73 17.69
C ALA A 156 4.67 11.48 19.02
#